data_AF-A0A7C1JH13-F1
#
_entry.id   AF-A0A7C1JH13-F1
#
_cell.length_a   1.000
_cell.length_b   1.000
_cell.length_c   1.000
_cell.angle_alpha   90.00
_cell.angle_beta   90.00
_cell.angle_gamma   90.00
#
_symmetry.space_group_name_H-M   'P 1'
#
loop_
_entity.id
_entity.type
_entity.pdbx_description
1 polymer ?
#
loop_
_entity_poly.entity_id
_entity_poly.type
_entity_poly.pdbx_seq_one_letter_code
_entity_poly.pdbx_strand_id
1 'polypeptide(L)'
;MAETDSGTLTPGLYRSAGRSNQRSMTGQVLLAVFLPLWTLCCSVEKAAGQTQVNRKYTEKLLAPFPAAVRDSAVISPDGRRIAYIETLDNKQVAVFDGQREQPFDQVAELTFSPDSRHRAYAARDGKQWLIVVNGRPQPRQLLVGPPNFSPHSKRLAYTALLPDGEHVCVMELPGGPGKQYERIFEGRLVFSPDGNRLAYGARKGEKWLVVVDGRESELYDFLGSATGIQFSPDGSRLAYAALVNKKWCVVLDGQMQQPHDNLGELAFSPDGKRLAYAAQDGGKWRVVVDGQPQAAYDAIGEGTLMFSPKGQRLAYAAQKDGKWMLVVDGKPGRSFD
;
A
#
# COMPACT_ATOMS: atom_id res chain seq x y z
N MET A 1 28.98 -21.98 -10.53
CA MET A 1 28.31 -22.89 -9.58
C MET A 1 27.58 -22.01 -8.58
N ALA A 2 26.30 -21.78 -8.83
CA ALA A 2 25.42 -20.99 -7.97
C ALA A 2 24.15 -21.81 -7.80
N GLU A 3 23.85 -22.14 -6.55
CA GLU A 3 22.72 -22.96 -6.14
C GLU A 3 21.40 -22.23 -6.43
N THR A 4 20.47 -22.98 -7.00
CA THR A 4 19.08 -22.60 -7.23
C THR A 4 18.32 -22.68 -5.91
N ASP A 5 17.90 -21.54 -5.37
CA ASP A 5 16.97 -21.51 -4.25
C ASP A 5 15.54 -21.27 -4.78
N SER A 6 14.79 -22.37 -4.90
CA SER A 6 13.38 -22.40 -5.30
C SER A 6 12.51 -22.04 -4.10
N GLY A 7 12.38 -20.75 -3.81
CA GLY A 7 11.48 -20.23 -2.79
C GLY A 7 10.01 -20.47 -3.15
N THR A 8 9.39 -21.41 -2.43
CA THR A 8 7.96 -21.73 -2.50
C THR A 8 7.16 -20.57 -1.89
N LEU A 9 6.46 -19.80 -2.72
CA LEU A 9 5.54 -18.75 -2.27
C LEU A 9 4.29 -19.41 -1.67
N THR A 10 4.24 -19.49 -0.35
CA THR A 10 3.01 -19.74 0.41
C THR A 10 2.38 -18.39 0.77
N PRO A 11 1.05 -18.21 0.67
CA PRO A 11 0.39 -17.04 1.21
C PRO A 11 0.35 -17.22 2.74
N GLY A 12 1.37 -16.67 3.41
CA GLY A 12 1.53 -16.76 4.86
C GLY A 12 2.59 -15.80 5.39
N LEU A 13 2.13 -14.76 6.10
CA LEU A 13 2.85 -13.98 7.12
C LEU A 13 4.07 -13.17 6.65
N TYR A 14 3.82 -11.94 6.18
CA TYR A 14 4.74 -10.84 6.47
C TYR A 14 4.65 -10.50 7.97
N ARG A 15 5.36 -11.26 8.81
CA ARG A 15 5.72 -10.85 10.17
C ARG A 15 7.19 -10.46 10.17
N SER A 16 7.47 -9.18 10.37
CA SER A 16 8.82 -8.70 10.68
C SER A 16 9.27 -9.28 12.02
N ALA A 17 10.07 -10.35 11.99
CA ALA A 17 10.72 -10.89 13.17
C ALA A 17 12.00 -10.09 13.47
N GLY A 18 11.82 -8.91 14.07
CA GLY A 18 12.92 -8.22 14.76
C GLY A 18 13.14 -8.86 16.12
N ARG A 19 14.11 -9.79 16.23
CA ARG A 19 14.66 -10.20 17.54
C ARG A 19 15.39 -9.00 18.16
N SER A 20 14.74 -8.30 19.08
CA SER A 20 15.45 -7.42 20.01
C SER A 20 15.75 -8.21 21.30
N ASN A 21 17.04 -8.40 21.56
CA ASN A 21 17.52 -8.86 22.87
C ASN A 21 17.17 -7.77 23.90
N GLN A 22 16.25 -8.06 24.80
CA GLN A 22 16.04 -7.26 25.99
C GLN A 22 17.30 -7.32 26.87
N ARG A 23 18.06 -6.22 26.87
CA ARG A 23 18.83 -5.80 28.06
C ARG A 23 18.11 -4.61 28.64
N SER A 24 17.75 -4.71 29.92
CA SER A 24 17.11 -3.65 30.67
C SER A 24 18.02 -2.42 30.75
N MET A 25 17.52 -1.28 30.28
CA MET A 25 17.93 0.02 30.80
C MET A 25 16.69 0.87 30.97
N THR A 26 16.46 1.29 32.20
CA THR A 26 15.49 2.31 32.60
C THR A 26 15.85 3.65 31.99
N GLY A 27 14.95 4.23 31.18
CA GLY A 27 15.06 5.59 30.67
C GLY A 27 13.74 6.04 30.06
N GLN A 28 13.15 7.12 30.59
CA GLN A 28 11.91 7.72 30.10
C GLN A 28 12.13 8.34 28.72
N VAL A 29 11.24 8.05 27.76
CA VAL A 29 11.11 8.81 26.50
C VAL A 29 9.63 9.08 26.26
N LEU A 30 9.26 10.37 26.23
CA LEU A 30 7.94 10.83 25.79
C LEU A 30 7.84 10.68 24.26
N LEU A 31 6.81 9.96 23.78
CA LEU A 31 6.42 9.92 22.38
C LEU A 31 5.16 10.79 22.20
N ALA A 32 5.27 11.93 21.52
CA ALA A 32 4.12 12.75 21.14
C ALA A 32 3.67 12.34 19.73
N VAL A 33 2.44 11.82 19.61
CA VAL A 33 1.79 11.50 18.34
C VAL A 33 0.86 12.66 17.98
N PHE A 34 1.11 13.33 16.85
CA PHE A 34 0.21 14.35 16.29
C PHE A 34 -0.71 13.71 15.24
N LEU A 35 -2.03 13.83 15.47
CA LEU A 35 -3.10 13.54 14.49
C LEU A 35 -3.60 14.88 13.90
N PRO A 36 -3.95 14.99 12.60
CA PRO A 36 -4.52 16.21 12.06
C PRO A 36 -6.05 16.18 12.21
N LEU A 37 -6.61 17.20 12.86
CA LEU A 37 -8.05 17.49 12.87
C LEU A 37 -8.31 18.87 12.26
N TRP A 38 -9.05 18.88 11.16
CA TRP A 38 -9.67 20.08 10.59
C TRP A 38 -10.75 20.60 11.54
N THR A 39 -10.70 21.87 11.96
CA THR A 39 -11.95 22.66 12.14
C THR A 39 -11.70 24.17 12.10
N LEU A 40 -12.69 24.85 11.51
CA LEU A 40 -12.89 26.29 11.41
C LEU A 40 -12.63 27.06 12.71
N CYS A 41 -12.00 28.22 12.57
CA CYS A 41 -11.97 29.25 13.60
C CYS A 41 -13.31 30.00 13.60
N CYS A 42 -14.12 29.79 14.64
CA CYS A 42 -15.08 30.78 15.11
C CYS A 42 -14.78 31.04 16.58
N SER A 43 -14.37 32.26 16.89
CA SER A 43 -14.06 32.72 18.23
C SER A 43 -15.30 32.63 19.11
N VAL A 44 -15.24 31.82 20.16
CA VAL A 44 -16.17 31.87 21.29
C VAL A 44 -15.33 32.05 22.54
N GLU A 45 -15.70 33.06 23.31
CA GLU A 45 -15.08 33.47 24.57
C GLU A 45 -14.99 32.32 25.59
N LYS A 46 -13.99 32.42 26.48
CA LYS A 46 -13.73 31.50 27.58
C LYS A 46 -14.99 31.13 28.36
N ALA A 47 -15.44 29.90 28.18
CA ALA A 47 -16.14 29.15 29.21
C ALA A 47 -15.35 27.86 29.47
N ALA A 48 -14.62 27.84 30.59
CA ALA A 48 -14.02 26.63 31.12
C ALA A 48 -15.14 25.71 31.63
N GLY A 49 -15.76 24.98 30.73
CA GLY A 49 -16.62 23.84 31.02
C GLY A 49 -15.96 22.61 30.47
N GLN A 50 -15.48 21.72 31.34
CA GLN A 50 -15.18 20.35 30.92
C GLN A 50 -16.48 19.75 30.36
N THR A 51 -16.59 19.67 29.04
CA THR A 51 -17.65 18.87 28.43
C THR A 51 -17.30 17.41 28.70
N GLN A 52 -17.72 16.89 29.85
CA GLN A 52 -17.85 15.45 30.03
C GLN A 52 -18.86 15.00 28.98
N VAL A 53 -18.36 14.47 27.85
CA VAL A 53 -19.21 13.78 26.90
C VAL A 53 -19.62 12.49 27.60
N ASN A 54 -20.74 12.55 28.31
CA ASN A 54 -21.32 11.45 29.07
C ASN A 54 -21.91 10.43 28.09
N ARG A 55 -21.05 9.78 27.28
CA ARG A 55 -21.45 8.65 26.46
C ARG A 55 -21.64 7.48 27.40
N LYS A 56 -22.89 7.25 27.83
CA LYS A 56 -23.30 5.97 28.37
C LYS A 56 -23.14 4.94 27.25
N TYR A 57 -22.02 4.23 27.23
CA TYR A 57 -21.91 3.01 26.44
C TYR A 57 -22.27 1.83 27.33
N THR A 58 -22.99 0.86 26.75
CA THR A 58 -23.25 -0.42 27.40
C THR A 58 -22.39 -1.43 26.69
N GLU A 59 -21.32 -1.88 27.33
CA GLU A 59 -20.60 -3.07 26.90
C GLU A 59 -21.44 -4.29 27.28
N LYS A 60 -22.09 -4.90 26.29
CA LYS A 60 -22.78 -6.17 26.46
C LYS A 60 -21.99 -7.24 25.74
N LEU A 61 -21.30 -8.09 26.51
CA LEU A 61 -20.72 -9.31 25.98
C LEU A 61 -21.89 -10.23 25.58
N LEU A 62 -22.13 -10.35 24.27
CA LEU A 62 -23.30 -11.08 23.75
C LEU A 62 -23.16 -12.60 23.89
N ALA A 63 -21.91 -13.11 23.88
CA ALA A 63 -21.51 -14.48 24.18
C ALA A 63 -19.97 -14.53 24.28
N PRO A 64 -19.37 -15.58 24.90
CA PRO A 64 -17.96 -15.85 24.68
C PRO A 64 -17.74 -16.18 23.19
N PHE A 65 -16.91 -15.39 22.52
CA PHE A 65 -16.55 -15.68 21.13
C PHE A 65 -15.83 -17.03 21.03
N PRO A 66 -16.16 -17.89 20.05
CA PRO A 66 -15.38 -19.09 19.75
C PRO A 66 -13.90 -18.74 19.59
N ALA A 67 -12.99 -19.62 20.02
CA ALA A 67 -11.54 -19.38 19.90
C ALA A 67 -11.12 -19.02 18.47
N ALA A 68 -11.78 -19.62 17.47
CA ALA A 68 -11.65 -19.33 16.04
C ALA A 68 -11.73 -17.83 15.68
N VAL A 69 -12.56 -17.05 16.38
CA VAL A 69 -12.72 -15.60 16.17
C VAL A 69 -11.45 -14.85 16.58
N ARG A 70 -10.74 -15.30 17.62
CA ARG A 70 -9.58 -14.58 18.16
C ARG A 70 -8.41 -14.51 17.18
N ASP A 71 -8.28 -15.52 16.32
CA ASP A 71 -7.09 -15.67 15.47
C ASP A 71 -7.31 -15.26 14.01
N SER A 72 -8.56 -15.04 13.59
CA SER A 72 -8.91 -14.83 12.17
C SER A 72 -9.95 -13.74 11.93
N ALA A 73 -10.46 -13.07 12.97
CA ALA A 73 -11.54 -12.12 12.81
C ALA A 73 -11.12 -10.87 12.02
N VAL A 74 -12.02 -10.45 11.11
CA VAL A 74 -11.96 -9.21 10.36
C VAL A 74 -13.26 -8.47 10.56
N ILE A 75 -13.19 -7.16 10.82
CA ILE A 75 -14.34 -6.28 10.98
C ILE A 75 -14.48 -5.45 9.71
N SER A 76 -15.71 -5.24 9.25
CA SER A 76 -15.96 -4.36 8.10
C SER A 76 -15.58 -2.90 8.39
N PRO A 77 -15.25 -2.10 7.36
CA PRO A 77 -14.91 -0.68 7.53
C PRO A 77 -15.93 0.15 8.32
N ASP A 78 -17.23 -0.16 8.21
CA ASP A 78 -18.29 0.52 8.97
C ASP A 78 -18.45 0.04 10.42
N GLY A 79 -17.69 -0.97 10.83
CA GLY A 79 -17.70 -1.56 12.17
C GLY A 79 -18.91 -2.45 12.48
N ARG A 80 -19.75 -2.77 11.48
CA ARG A 80 -21.06 -3.43 11.71
C ARG A 80 -21.08 -4.91 11.36
N ARG A 81 -20.05 -5.41 10.67
CA ARG A 81 -19.98 -6.79 10.18
C ARG A 81 -18.71 -7.45 10.68
N ILE A 82 -18.77 -8.77 10.82
CA ILE A 82 -17.64 -9.58 11.25
C ILE A 82 -17.49 -10.79 10.33
N ALA A 83 -16.25 -11.09 9.98
CA ALA A 83 -15.85 -12.30 9.30
C ALA A 83 -14.84 -13.05 10.15
N TYR A 84 -14.84 -14.38 10.15
CA TYR A 84 -13.81 -15.19 10.77
C TYR A 84 -13.80 -16.59 10.14
N ILE A 85 -12.77 -17.39 10.45
CA ILE A 85 -12.57 -18.72 9.90
C ILE A 85 -12.87 -19.75 10.98
N GLU A 86 -13.80 -20.67 10.73
CA GLU A 86 -14.00 -21.85 11.59
C GLU A 86 -13.38 -23.09 10.93
N THR A 87 -12.98 -24.07 11.74
CA THR A 87 -12.57 -25.40 11.27
C THR A 87 -13.66 -26.41 11.61
N LEU A 88 -14.13 -27.15 10.61
CA LEU A 88 -15.16 -28.18 10.70
C LEU A 88 -14.66 -29.43 9.96
N ASP A 89 -14.55 -30.57 10.66
CA ASP A 89 -14.20 -31.86 10.06
C ASP A 89 -12.98 -31.80 9.11
N ASN A 90 -11.89 -31.18 9.56
CA ASN A 90 -10.64 -30.95 8.81
C ASN A 90 -10.76 -30.01 7.59
N LYS A 91 -11.90 -29.35 7.40
CA LYS A 91 -12.10 -28.27 6.44
C LYS A 91 -12.16 -26.93 7.17
N GLN A 92 -11.93 -25.84 6.45
CA GLN A 92 -12.12 -24.48 6.92
C GLN A 92 -13.34 -23.85 6.21
N VAL A 93 -14.10 -23.07 6.96
CA VAL A 93 -15.24 -22.30 6.45
C VAL A 93 -15.05 -20.82 6.79
N ALA A 94 -15.32 -19.95 5.83
CA ALA A 94 -15.52 -18.54 6.11
C ALA A 94 -16.91 -18.36 6.75
N VAL A 95 -16.95 -17.61 7.85
CA VAL A 95 -18.19 -17.23 8.51
C VAL A 95 -18.34 -15.73 8.43
N PHE A 96 -19.43 -15.25 7.85
CA PHE A 96 -19.76 -13.83 7.76
C PHE A 96 -21.07 -13.58 8.49
N ASP A 97 -21.04 -12.70 9.49
CA ASP A 97 -22.22 -12.32 10.28
C ASP A 97 -22.95 -13.55 10.87
N GLY A 98 -22.17 -14.55 11.30
CA GLY A 98 -22.66 -15.83 11.84
C GLY A 98 -23.13 -16.84 10.80
N GLN A 99 -23.13 -16.50 9.51
CA GLN A 99 -23.51 -17.39 8.42
C GLN A 99 -22.27 -18.06 7.82
N ARG A 100 -22.27 -19.39 7.81
CA ARG A 100 -21.21 -20.21 7.21
C ARG A 100 -21.35 -20.23 5.69
N GLU A 101 -20.22 -20.11 5.01
CA GLU A 101 -20.13 -20.35 3.57
C GLU A 101 -19.61 -21.76 3.27
N GLN A 102 -19.39 -22.06 1.98
CA GLN A 102 -18.92 -23.36 1.52
C GLN A 102 -17.58 -23.75 2.21
N PRO A 103 -17.43 -25.02 2.64
CA PRO A 103 -16.18 -25.53 3.20
C PRO A 103 -15.09 -25.76 2.14
N PHE A 104 -13.85 -25.47 2.52
CA PHE A 104 -12.64 -25.63 1.72
C PHE A 104 -11.53 -26.31 2.53
N ASP A 105 -10.47 -26.80 1.90
CA ASP A 105 -9.31 -27.33 2.66
C ASP A 105 -8.63 -26.25 3.49
N GLN A 106 -8.64 -25.02 2.99
CA GLN A 106 -8.09 -23.86 3.67
C GLN A 106 -8.84 -22.60 3.23
N VAL A 107 -8.98 -21.65 4.15
CA VAL A 107 -9.52 -20.30 3.93
C VAL A 107 -8.47 -19.31 4.43
N ALA A 108 -8.28 -18.21 3.71
CA ALA A 108 -7.33 -17.15 4.05
C ALA A 108 -7.81 -15.80 3.52
N GLU A 109 -7.19 -14.71 3.98
CA GLU A 109 -7.35 -13.36 3.43
C GLU A 109 -8.82 -12.89 3.37
N LEU A 110 -9.57 -13.12 4.44
CA LEU A 110 -10.93 -12.57 4.59
C LEU A 110 -10.90 -11.05 4.44
N THR A 111 -11.76 -10.50 3.59
CA THR A 111 -11.84 -9.05 3.40
C THR A 111 -13.24 -8.58 3.10
N PHE A 112 -13.54 -7.34 3.51
CA PHE A 112 -14.74 -6.61 3.14
C PHE A 112 -14.38 -5.50 2.15
N SER A 113 -15.29 -5.15 1.25
CA SER A 113 -15.14 -3.94 0.44
C SER A 113 -15.17 -2.68 1.32
N PRO A 114 -14.58 -1.55 0.85
CA PRO A 114 -14.61 -0.28 1.58
C PRO A 114 -16.01 0.18 2.03
N ASP A 115 -17.04 -0.06 1.21
CA ASP A 115 -18.43 0.24 1.54
C ASP A 115 -19.12 -0.80 2.44
N SER A 116 -18.37 -1.80 2.90
CA SER A 116 -18.82 -2.91 3.77
C SER A 116 -19.91 -3.81 3.17
N ARG A 117 -20.29 -3.64 1.90
CA ARG A 117 -21.39 -4.40 1.26
C ARG A 117 -20.92 -5.70 0.63
N HIS A 118 -19.70 -5.74 0.12
CA HIS A 118 -19.12 -6.91 -0.52
C HIS A 118 -18.08 -7.57 0.39
N ARG A 119 -17.82 -8.85 0.11
CA ARG A 119 -16.85 -9.67 0.81
C ARG A 119 -16.13 -10.58 -0.14
N ALA A 120 -14.87 -10.86 0.15
CA ALA A 120 -14.08 -11.82 -0.58
C ALA A 120 -13.10 -12.54 0.34
N TYR A 121 -12.61 -13.69 -0.12
CA TYR A 121 -11.54 -14.43 0.54
C TYR A 121 -10.84 -15.35 -0.44
N ALA A 122 -9.61 -15.75 -0.09
CA ALA A 122 -8.90 -16.81 -0.77
C ALA A 122 -9.24 -18.16 -0.14
N ALA A 123 -9.42 -19.19 -0.97
CA ALA A 123 -9.71 -20.54 -0.52
C ALA A 123 -8.85 -21.54 -1.27
N ARG A 124 -8.47 -22.63 -0.62
CA ARG A 124 -7.77 -23.78 -1.22
C ARG A 124 -8.71 -24.98 -1.29
N ASP A 125 -8.75 -25.59 -2.46
CA ASP A 125 -9.50 -26.82 -2.72
C ASP A 125 -8.59 -27.81 -3.45
N GLY A 126 -8.19 -28.86 -2.75
CA GLY A 126 -7.13 -29.77 -3.17
C GLY A 126 -5.80 -29.02 -3.32
N LYS A 127 -5.23 -29.09 -4.53
CA LYS A 127 -3.95 -28.45 -4.89
C LYS A 127 -4.11 -27.05 -5.47
N GLN A 128 -5.33 -26.56 -5.62
CA GLN A 128 -5.63 -25.31 -6.30
C GLN A 128 -6.23 -24.30 -5.34
N TRP A 129 -6.05 -23.02 -5.67
CA TRP A 129 -6.63 -21.90 -4.97
C TRP A 129 -7.66 -21.18 -5.83
N LEU A 130 -8.58 -20.48 -5.18
CA LEU A 130 -9.57 -19.63 -5.81
C LEU A 130 -9.90 -18.45 -4.91
N ILE A 131 -10.44 -17.39 -5.50
CA ILE A 131 -11.13 -16.35 -4.76
C ILE A 131 -12.61 -16.70 -4.68
N VAL A 132 -13.24 -16.46 -3.54
CA VAL A 132 -14.70 -16.49 -3.41
C VAL A 132 -15.16 -15.05 -3.21
N VAL A 133 -16.14 -14.60 -4.00
CA VAL A 133 -16.70 -13.24 -3.90
C VAL A 133 -18.18 -13.33 -3.59
N ASN A 134 -18.61 -12.78 -2.46
CA ASN A 134 -20.00 -12.81 -2.00
C ASN A 134 -20.61 -14.23 -2.02
N GLY A 135 -19.86 -15.23 -1.54
CA GLY A 135 -20.27 -16.64 -1.55
C GLY A 135 -20.21 -17.34 -2.91
N ARG A 136 -19.66 -16.68 -3.95
CA ARG A 136 -19.53 -17.26 -5.31
C ARG A 136 -18.08 -17.58 -5.63
N PRO A 137 -17.72 -18.87 -5.73
CA PRO A 137 -16.40 -19.32 -6.16
C PRO A 137 -16.02 -18.78 -7.55
N GLN A 138 -14.82 -18.23 -7.67
CA GLN A 138 -14.19 -17.88 -8.95
C GLN A 138 -13.42 -19.10 -9.51
N PRO A 139 -12.99 -19.08 -10.78
CA PRO A 139 -12.23 -20.19 -11.37
C PRO A 139 -10.98 -20.55 -10.56
N ARG A 140 -10.71 -21.86 -10.45
CA ARG A 140 -9.53 -22.40 -9.75
C ARG A 140 -8.24 -22.08 -10.51
N GLN A 141 -7.19 -21.78 -9.76
CA GLN A 141 -5.83 -21.43 -10.20
C GLN A 141 -4.81 -22.21 -9.36
N LEU A 142 -3.54 -22.28 -9.77
CA LEU A 142 -2.54 -22.95 -8.92
C LEU A 142 -2.32 -22.19 -7.62
N LEU A 143 -2.29 -20.86 -7.70
CA LEU A 143 -2.18 -19.97 -6.55
C LEU A 143 -2.93 -18.67 -6.84
N VAL A 144 -3.49 -18.05 -5.81
CA VAL A 144 -4.06 -16.70 -5.90
C VAL A 144 -3.44 -15.81 -4.82
N GLY A 145 -3.20 -14.54 -5.15
CA GLY A 145 -2.88 -13.51 -4.18
C GLY A 145 -4.11 -13.05 -3.39
N PRO A 146 -3.92 -12.18 -2.39
CA PRO A 146 -5.02 -11.66 -1.60
C PRO A 146 -6.01 -10.87 -2.47
N PRO A 147 -7.33 -10.99 -2.23
CA PRO A 147 -8.34 -10.17 -2.88
C PRO A 147 -8.19 -8.69 -2.48
N ASN A 148 -8.08 -7.80 -3.47
CA ASN A 148 -7.93 -6.36 -3.27
C ASN A 148 -9.14 -5.62 -3.86
N PHE A 149 -10.02 -5.07 -3.01
CA PHE A 149 -11.15 -4.26 -3.46
C PHE A 149 -10.70 -2.85 -3.85
N SER A 150 -11.23 -2.32 -4.94
CA SER A 150 -11.01 -0.92 -5.29
C SER A 150 -11.68 0.01 -4.26
N PRO A 151 -11.17 1.25 -4.08
CA PRO A 151 -11.73 2.24 -3.16
C PRO A 151 -13.23 2.48 -3.33
N HIS A 152 -13.73 2.52 -4.57
CA HIS A 152 -15.16 2.69 -4.85
C HIS A 152 -15.99 1.41 -4.66
N SER A 153 -15.40 0.30 -4.19
CA SER A 153 -16.05 -0.99 -3.87
C SER A 153 -16.71 -1.75 -5.02
N LYS A 154 -16.49 -1.35 -6.27
CA LYS A 154 -17.14 -2.00 -7.45
C LYS A 154 -16.21 -2.90 -8.23
N ARG A 155 -14.90 -2.87 -7.93
CA ARG A 155 -13.90 -3.71 -8.55
C ARG A 155 -13.15 -4.52 -7.50
N LEU A 156 -12.69 -5.70 -7.88
CA LEU A 156 -11.79 -6.54 -7.10
C LEU A 156 -10.65 -6.99 -8.03
N ALA A 157 -9.41 -6.85 -7.58
CA ALA A 157 -8.25 -7.38 -8.28
C ALA A 157 -7.46 -8.35 -7.40
N TYR A 158 -6.84 -9.36 -8.02
CA TYR A 158 -5.92 -10.27 -7.37
C TYR A 158 -4.96 -10.87 -8.39
N THR A 159 -3.81 -11.36 -7.94
CA THR A 159 -2.88 -12.11 -8.80
C THR A 159 -3.28 -13.58 -8.87
N ALA A 160 -3.05 -14.23 -10.01
CA ALA A 160 -3.33 -15.65 -10.20
C ALA A 160 -2.17 -16.33 -10.93
N LEU A 161 -1.55 -17.33 -10.29
CA LEU A 161 -0.62 -18.25 -10.95
C LEU A 161 -1.44 -19.27 -11.75
N LEU A 162 -1.24 -19.28 -13.05
CA LEU A 162 -2.01 -20.06 -14.00
C LEU A 162 -1.69 -21.57 -13.91
N PRO A 163 -2.56 -22.45 -14.43
CA PRO A 163 -2.35 -23.90 -14.42
C PRO A 163 -1.06 -24.40 -15.06
N ASP A 164 -0.39 -23.59 -15.90
CA ASP A 164 0.91 -23.93 -16.48
C ASP A 164 2.06 -23.86 -15.45
N GLY A 165 1.87 -23.17 -14.32
CA GLY A 165 2.89 -22.99 -13.29
C GLY A 165 4.01 -22.01 -13.66
N GLU A 166 3.93 -21.40 -14.84
CA GLU A 166 4.97 -20.53 -15.38
C GLU A 166 4.51 -19.07 -15.42
N HIS A 167 3.22 -18.84 -15.63
CA HIS A 167 2.69 -17.51 -15.84
C HIS A 167 1.73 -17.09 -14.73
N VAL A 168 1.83 -15.81 -14.38
CA VAL A 168 0.91 -15.10 -13.51
C VAL A 168 0.15 -14.04 -14.30
N CYS A 169 -1.14 -13.87 -14.01
CA CYS A 169 -1.91 -12.74 -14.50
C CYS A 169 -2.57 -11.98 -13.34
N VAL A 170 -3.05 -10.78 -13.64
CA VAL A 170 -3.93 -10.03 -12.74
C VAL A 170 -5.37 -10.31 -13.17
N MET A 171 -6.17 -10.84 -12.26
CA MET A 171 -7.61 -11.04 -12.44
C MET A 171 -8.33 -9.81 -11.94
N GLU A 172 -9.25 -9.27 -12.73
CA GLU A 172 -10.09 -8.13 -12.35
C GLU A 172 -11.57 -8.48 -12.48
N LEU A 173 -12.35 -8.17 -11.45
CA LEU A 173 -13.79 -8.40 -11.39
C LEU A 173 -14.52 -7.06 -11.17
N PRO A 174 -15.63 -6.78 -11.88
CA PRO A 174 -16.10 -7.52 -13.06
C PRO A 174 -15.09 -7.37 -14.22
N GLY A 175 -14.94 -8.42 -15.01
CA GLY A 175 -13.92 -8.47 -16.05
C GLY A 175 -13.39 -9.88 -16.23
N GLY A 176 -12.10 -9.97 -16.55
CA GLY A 176 -11.43 -11.24 -16.81
C GLY A 176 -9.93 -11.16 -16.52
N PRO A 177 -9.19 -12.20 -16.91
CA PRO A 177 -7.73 -12.19 -16.80
C PRO A 177 -7.13 -11.08 -17.66
N GLY A 178 -6.19 -10.34 -17.09
CA GLY A 178 -5.28 -9.48 -17.83
C GLY A 178 -4.24 -10.30 -18.60
N LYS A 179 -3.23 -9.59 -19.15
CA LYS A 179 -2.08 -10.21 -19.80
C LYS A 179 -1.30 -11.12 -18.83
N GLN A 180 -0.60 -12.09 -19.41
CA GLN A 180 0.22 -13.06 -18.72
C GLN A 180 1.67 -12.57 -18.61
N TYR A 181 2.29 -12.81 -17.47
CA TYR A 181 3.64 -12.38 -17.14
C TYR A 181 4.37 -13.49 -16.38
N GLU A 182 5.69 -13.46 -16.36
CA GLU A 182 6.48 -14.39 -15.55
C GLU A 182 6.30 -14.10 -14.05
N ARG A 183 6.21 -12.80 -13.70
CA ARG A 183 6.07 -12.33 -12.31
C ARG A 183 5.29 -11.02 -12.26
N ILE A 184 4.54 -10.80 -11.18
CA ILE A 184 4.00 -9.50 -10.77
C ILE A 184 4.89 -8.96 -9.64
N PHE A 185 5.32 -7.71 -9.76
CA PHE A 185 6.29 -7.07 -8.87
C PHE A 185 5.75 -7.03 -7.43
N GLU A 186 6.35 -7.85 -6.55
CA GLU A 186 5.96 -8.04 -5.14
C GLU A 186 4.47 -8.35 -4.91
N GLY A 187 3.72 -8.72 -5.96
CA GLY A 187 2.26 -8.85 -5.89
C GLY A 187 1.51 -7.54 -5.59
N ARG A 188 2.16 -6.37 -5.66
CA ARG A 188 1.53 -5.08 -5.35
C ARG A 188 0.62 -4.64 -6.49
N LEU A 189 -0.67 -4.53 -6.19
CA LEU A 189 -1.72 -4.03 -7.07
C LEU A 189 -2.21 -2.69 -6.52
N VAL A 190 -2.19 -1.64 -7.31
CA VAL A 190 -2.50 -0.27 -6.88
C VAL A 190 -3.72 0.24 -7.64
N PHE A 191 -4.83 0.46 -6.95
CA PHE A 191 -5.96 1.19 -7.51
C PHE A 191 -5.73 2.71 -7.41
N SER A 192 -6.25 3.48 -8.36
CA SER A 192 -6.38 4.93 -8.20
C SER A 192 -7.34 5.27 -7.05
N PRO A 193 -7.26 6.48 -6.46
CA PRO A 193 -8.13 6.87 -5.34
C PRO A 193 -9.61 6.83 -5.66
N ASP A 194 -9.98 7.16 -6.91
CA ASP A 194 -11.36 7.04 -7.38
C ASP A 194 -11.78 5.58 -7.64
N GLY A 195 -10.83 4.65 -7.68
CA GLY A 195 -10.97 3.21 -7.94
C GLY A 195 -11.10 2.82 -9.41
N ASN A 196 -11.09 3.78 -10.34
CA ASN A 196 -11.36 3.52 -11.75
C ASN A 196 -10.14 3.04 -12.54
N ARG A 197 -8.94 3.15 -11.98
CA ARG A 197 -7.69 2.69 -12.62
C ARG A 197 -6.97 1.68 -11.76
N LEU A 198 -6.25 0.77 -12.39
CA LEU A 198 -5.41 -0.23 -11.73
C LEU A 198 -4.01 -0.20 -12.34
N ALA A 199 -2.98 -0.14 -11.49
CA ALA A 199 -1.59 -0.23 -11.89
C ALA A 199 -0.83 -1.30 -11.11
N TYR A 200 0.13 -1.94 -11.76
CA TYR A 200 1.02 -2.92 -11.15
C TYR A 200 2.32 -3.07 -11.94
N GLY A 201 3.39 -3.54 -11.29
CA GLY A 201 4.63 -3.90 -11.97
C GLY A 201 4.59 -5.35 -12.45
N ALA A 202 5.18 -5.64 -13.60
CA ALA A 202 5.27 -7.00 -14.14
C ALA A 202 6.63 -7.26 -14.78
N ARG A 203 7.03 -8.55 -14.83
CA ARG A 203 8.28 -9.00 -15.45
C ARG A 203 8.03 -9.64 -16.81
N LYS A 204 8.87 -9.31 -17.79
CA LYS A 204 8.90 -9.89 -19.12
C LYS A 204 10.36 -10.12 -19.53
N GLY A 205 10.80 -11.38 -19.53
CA GLY A 205 12.21 -11.74 -19.64
C GLY A 205 13.02 -11.16 -18.48
N GLU A 206 14.18 -10.58 -18.79
CA GLU A 206 15.06 -9.96 -17.79
C GLU A 206 14.68 -8.51 -17.42
N LYS A 207 13.52 -8.03 -17.88
CA LYS A 207 13.08 -6.65 -17.72
C LYS A 207 11.75 -6.55 -16.99
N TRP A 208 11.50 -5.35 -16.46
CA TRP A 208 10.27 -5.00 -15.78
C TRP A 208 9.51 -3.93 -16.55
N LEU A 209 8.20 -3.87 -16.35
CA LEU A 209 7.32 -2.82 -16.87
C LEU A 209 6.23 -2.50 -15.86
N VAL A 210 5.59 -1.35 -16.02
CA VAL A 210 4.35 -1.01 -15.34
C VAL A 210 3.19 -1.24 -16.30
N VAL A 211 2.14 -1.91 -15.80
CA VAL A 211 0.88 -2.05 -16.50
C VAL A 211 -0.13 -1.12 -15.87
N VAL A 212 -0.84 -0.34 -16.67
CA VAL A 212 -1.92 0.55 -16.24
C VAL A 212 -3.14 0.29 -17.10
N ASP A 213 -4.23 -0.17 -16.50
CA ASP A 213 -5.48 -0.46 -17.21
C ASP A 213 -5.26 -1.39 -18.43
N GLY A 214 -4.40 -2.40 -18.26
CA GLY A 214 -4.03 -3.38 -19.29
C GLY A 214 -3.01 -2.88 -20.33
N ARG A 215 -2.57 -1.62 -20.25
CA ARG A 215 -1.57 -1.03 -21.14
C ARG A 215 -0.19 -1.12 -20.52
N GLU A 216 0.77 -1.60 -21.30
CA GLU A 216 2.15 -1.81 -20.87
C GLU A 216 2.99 -0.56 -21.13
N SER A 217 3.85 -0.20 -20.18
CA SER A 217 4.89 0.80 -20.36
C SER A 217 6.06 0.26 -21.19
N GLU A 218 7.10 1.09 -21.33
CA GLU A 218 8.43 0.63 -21.76
C GLU A 218 9.03 -0.39 -20.77
N LEU A 219 10.08 -1.09 -21.23
CA LEU A 219 10.82 -2.06 -20.45
C LEU A 219 11.99 -1.39 -19.70
N TYR A 220 12.13 -1.72 -18.43
CA TYR A 220 13.11 -1.17 -17.50
C TYR A 220 13.99 -2.28 -16.90
N ASP A 221 15.20 -1.93 -16.46
CA ASP A 221 16.09 -2.87 -15.77
C ASP A 221 15.47 -3.33 -14.45
N PHE A 222 14.81 -2.41 -13.74
CA PHE A 222 14.16 -2.67 -12.46
C PHE A 222 13.10 -1.60 -12.14
N LEU A 223 12.21 -1.89 -11.19
CA LEU A 223 11.25 -0.92 -10.63
C LEU A 223 11.60 -0.59 -9.19
N GLY A 224 11.45 0.66 -8.78
CA GLY A 224 11.77 1.11 -7.42
C GLY A 224 10.73 0.62 -6.41
N SER A 225 11.14 -0.25 -5.48
CA SER A 225 10.24 -0.80 -4.45
C SER A 225 9.87 0.22 -3.36
N ALA A 226 10.85 1.03 -2.92
CA ALA A 226 10.67 2.02 -1.86
C ALA A 226 9.74 3.18 -2.28
N THR A 227 9.89 3.62 -3.52
CA THR A 227 9.06 4.68 -4.12
C THR A 227 7.66 4.20 -4.48
N GLY A 228 7.55 2.92 -4.89
CA GLY A 228 6.31 2.32 -5.36
C GLY A 228 5.79 2.93 -6.68
N ILE A 229 4.60 2.47 -7.05
CA ILE A 229 3.75 3.04 -8.11
C ILE A 229 2.68 3.88 -7.40
N GLN A 230 2.55 5.15 -7.74
CA GLN A 230 1.67 6.10 -7.05
C GLN A 230 0.76 6.83 -8.03
N PHE A 231 -0.55 6.82 -7.76
CA PHE A 231 -1.49 7.73 -8.40
C PHE A 231 -1.49 9.09 -7.68
N SER A 232 -1.78 10.16 -8.42
CA SER A 232 -2.13 11.45 -7.81
C SER A 232 -3.44 11.34 -7.00
N PRO A 233 -3.71 12.26 -6.05
CA PRO A 233 -4.92 12.22 -5.22
C PRO A 233 -6.24 12.24 -6.00
N ASP A 234 -6.27 12.87 -7.17
CA ASP A 234 -7.41 12.89 -8.09
C ASP A 234 -7.45 11.67 -9.04
N GLY A 235 -6.45 10.79 -8.98
CA GLY A 235 -6.32 9.60 -9.82
C GLY A 235 -5.93 9.85 -11.28
N SER A 236 -5.76 11.12 -11.68
CA SER A 236 -5.53 11.48 -13.08
C SER A 236 -4.10 11.17 -13.54
N ARG A 237 -3.13 11.22 -12.61
CA ARG A 237 -1.71 11.05 -12.90
C ARG A 237 -1.11 9.82 -12.23
N LEU A 238 0.00 9.34 -12.77
CA LEU A 238 0.76 8.22 -12.23
C LEU A 238 2.25 8.52 -12.21
N ALA A 239 2.91 8.26 -11.08
CA ALA A 239 4.36 8.32 -10.93
C ALA A 239 4.91 6.98 -10.43
N TYR A 240 6.10 6.62 -10.89
CA TYR A 240 6.87 5.50 -10.35
C TYR A 240 8.36 5.70 -10.62
N ALA A 241 9.22 4.98 -9.90
CA ALA A 241 10.65 4.95 -10.19
C ALA A 241 11.02 3.72 -11.03
N ALA A 242 11.88 3.93 -12.02
CA ALA A 242 12.43 2.88 -12.87
C ALA A 242 13.94 3.02 -12.97
N LEU A 243 14.63 1.89 -13.04
CA LEU A 243 16.06 1.83 -13.31
C LEU A 243 16.26 1.62 -14.83
N VAL A 244 17.04 2.51 -15.44
CA VAL A 244 17.39 2.46 -16.86
C VAL A 244 18.87 2.74 -17.01
N ASN A 245 19.62 1.81 -17.62
CA ASN A 245 21.06 1.95 -17.86
C ASN A 245 21.84 2.33 -16.59
N LYS A 246 21.51 1.66 -15.47
CA LYS A 246 22.10 1.88 -14.12
C LYS A 246 21.81 3.25 -13.50
N LYS A 247 20.85 4.00 -14.03
CA LYS A 247 20.39 5.27 -13.45
C LYS A 247 18.91 5.18 -13.11
N TRP A 248 18.54 5.77 -11.98
CA TRP A 248 17.16 5.84 -11.54
C TRP A 248 16.46 7.05 -12.16
N CYS A 249 15.26 6.84 -12.67
CA CYS A 249 14.42 7.89 -13.23
C CYS A 249 13.03 7.81 -12.63
N VAL A 250 12.44 8.96 -12.34
CA VAL A 250 10.99 9.04 -12.12
C VAL A 250 10.32 8.98 -13.49
N VAL A 251 9.31 8.15 -13.66
CA VAL A 251 8.40 8.19 -14.81
C VAL A 251 7.11 8.81 -14.34
N LEU A 252 6.70 9.90 -14.99
CA LEU A 252 5.49 10.65 -14.67
C LEU A 252 4.60 10.68 -15.91
N ASP A 253 3.42 10.07 -15.81
CA ASP A 253 2.45 9.99 -16.91
C ASP A 253 3.04 9.40 -18.21
N GLY A 254 3.95 8.42 -18.05
CA GLY A 254 4.68 7.78 -19.15
C GLY A 254 5.91 8.55 -19.64
N GLN A 255 6.20 9.72 -19.09
CA GLN A 255 7.37 10.52 -19.45
C GLN A 255 8.49 10.33 -18.43
N MET A 256 9.64 9.85 -18.92
CA MET A 256 10.84 9.70 -18.11
C MET A 256 11.43 11.08 -17.78
N GLN A 257 11.61 11.34 -16.48
CA GLN A 257 12.29 12.53 -15.96
C GLN A 257 13.81 12.34 -16.03
N GLN A 258 14.57 13.34 -15.54
CA GLN A 258 16.03 13.28 -15.57
C GLN A 258 16.57 12.04 -14.82
N PRO A 259 17.64 11.41 -15.33
CA PRO A 259 18.29 10.29 -14.68
C PRO A 259 19.15 10.73 -13.50
N HIS A 260 19.13 9.95 -12.41
CA HIS A 260 19.85 10.22 -11.17
C HIS A 260 20.61 8.98 -10.67
N ASP A 261 21.65 9.17 -9.85
CA ASP A 261 22.36 8.05 -9.20
C ASP A 261 21.44 7.26 -8.26
N ASN A 262 20.56 7.96 -7.55
CA ASN A 262 19.58 7.37 -6.66
C ASN A 262 18.31 8.23 -6.56
N LEU A 263 17.21 7.63 -6.12
CA LEU A 263 15.96 8.30 -5.83
C LEU A 263 15.53 8.02 -4.39
N GLY A 264 14.88 9.00 -3.78
CA GLY A 264 14.19 8.89 -2.51
C GLY A 264 12.68 8.93 -2.73
N GLU A 265 11.94 9.40 -1.72
CA GLU A 265 10.49 9.48 -1.79
C GLU A 265 9.96 10.39 -2.92
N LEU A 266 8.73 10.11 -3.34
CA LEU A 266 7.93 10.97 -4.22
C LEU A 266 6.69 11.44 -3.48
N ALA A 267 6.24 12.64 -3.78
CA ALA A 267 5.01 13.21 -3.22
C ALA A 267 4.26 14.00 -4.30
N PHE A 268 2.98 13.69 -4.49
CA PHE A 268 2.06 14.55 -5.24
C PHE A 268 1.51 15.67 -4.34
N SER A 269 1.22 16.83 -4.92
CA SER A 269 0.42 17.85 -4.25
C SER A 269 -1.03 17.36 -4.02
N PRO A 270 -1.76 17.89 -3.02
CA PRO A 270 -3.14 17.48 -2.74
C PRO A 270 -4.10 17.67 -3.92
N ASP A 271 -3.84 18.63 -4.80
CA ASP A 271 -4.60 18.86 -6.03
C ASP A 271 -4.11 18.02 -7.23
N GLY A 272 -3.11 17.16 -7.03
CA GLY A 272 -2.53 16.27 -8.04
C GLY A 272 -1.67 16.95 -9.11
N LYS A 273 -1.60 18.29 -9.13
CA LYS A 273 -0.97 19.03 -10.23
C LYS A 273 0.54 19.02 -10.19
N ARG A 274 1.12 18.86 -9.00
CA ARG A 274 2.56 18.96 -8.79
C ARG A 274 3.14 17.65 -8.28
N LEU A 275 4.39 17.41 -8.64
CA LEU A 275 5.17 16.28 -8.13
C LEU A 275 6.49 16.80 -7.56
N ALA A 276 6.81 16.35 -6.34
CA ALA A 276 8.12 16.51 -5.75
C ALA A 276 8.77 15.15 -5.54
N TYR A 277 10.09 15.05 -5.69
CA TYR A 277 10.83 13.86 -5.35
C TYR A 277 12.26 14.18 -4.90
N ALA A 278 12.84 13.33 -4.06
CA ALA A 278 14.25 13.42 -3.69
C ALA A 278 15.11 12.64 -4.69
N ALA A 279 16.22 13.25 -5.13
CA ALA A 279 17.17 12.64 -6.05
C ALA A 279 18.60 12.86 -5.56
N GLN A 280 19.46 11.87 -5.80
CA GLN A 280 20.88 11.95 -5.46
C GLN A 280 21.73 11.93 -6.73
N ASP A 281 22.69 12.85 -6.81
CA ASP A 281 23.71 12.87 -7.84
C ASP A 281 25.05 13.30 -7.25
N GLY A 282 26.11 12.54 -7.54
CA GLY A 282 27.46 12.87 -7.08
C GLY A 282 27.56 12.95 -5.56
N GLY A 283 26.79 12.12 -4.85
CA GLY A 283 26.77 12.06 -3.38
C GLY A 283 25.97 13.18 -2.70
N LYS A 284 25.33 14.09 -3.44
CA LYS A 284 24.46 15.13 -2.87
C LYS A 284 23.00 14.91 -3.25
N TRP A 285 22.12 15.17 -2.30
CA TRP A 285 20.68 15.08 -2.49
C TRP A 285 20.07 16.42 -2.88
N ARG A 286 19.06 16.40 -3.75
CA ARG A 286 18.25 17.55 -4.16
C ARG A 286 16.78 17.13 -4.12
N VAL A 287 15.91 18.07 -3.76
CA VAL A 287 14.48 17.93 -4.04
C VAL A 287 14.22 18.49 -5.42
N VAL A 288 13.61 17.70 -6.29
CA VAL A 288 13.14 18.11 -7.62
C VAL A 288 11.65 18.38 -7.51
N VAL A 289 11.20 19.54 -7.97
CA VAL A 289 9.79 19.92 -7.97
C VAL A 289 9.38 20.28 -9.38
N ASP A 290 8.40 19.58 -9.93
CA ASP A 290 7.90 19.79 -11.29
C ASP A 290 9.03 19.78 -12.34
N GLY A 291 9.98 18.86 -12.18
CA GLY A 291 11.16 18.71 -13.04
C GLY A 291 12.30 19.70 -12.77
N GLN A 292 12.16 20.60 -11.81
CA GLN A 292 13.17 21.61 -11.46
C GLN A 292 13.92 21.24 -10.18
N PRO A 293 15.23 20.94 -10.24
CA PRO A 293 16.03 20.64 -9.06
C PRO A 293 16.24 21.89 -8.19
N GLN A 294 16.12 21.72 -6.87
CA GLN A 294 16.43 22.75 -5.89
C GLN A 294 17.89 22.65 -5.41
N ALA A 295 18.23 23.34 -4.31
CA ALA A 295 19.57 23.34 -3.75
C ALA A 295 20.04 21.94 -3.33
N ALA A 296 21.36 21.74 -3.36
CA ALA A 296 22.00 20.49 -2.98
C ALA A 296 22.28 20.42 -1.47
N TYR A 297 22.05 19.25 -0.90
CA TYR A 297 22.16 18.93 0.53
C TYR A 297 22.93 17.62 0.73
N ASP A 298 23.42 17.39 1.94
CA ASP A 298 24.10 16.15 2.32
C ASP A 298 23.09 15.00 2.48
N ALA A 299 21.90 15.32 2.96
CA ALA A 299 20.77 14.40 3.07
C ALA A 299 19.44 15.15 2.95
N ILE A 300 18.39 14.43 2.56
CA ILE A 300 16.99 14.84 2.66
C ILE A 300 16.31 13.83 3.58
N GLY A 301 15.50 14.32 4.52
CA GLY A 301 14.80 13.45 5.47
C GLY A 301 13.74 12.61 4.75
N GLU A 302 13.77 11.30 4.96
CA GLU A 302 12.76 10.38 4.42
C GLU A 302 11.40 10.64 5.08
N GLY A 303 10.31 10.65 4.30
CA GLY A 303 8.96 10.91 4.80
C GLY A 303 8.66 12.38 5.07
N THR A 304 9.49 13.32 4.62
CA THR A 304 9.38 14.74 4.99
C THR A 304 8.88 15.65 3.87
N LEU A 305 8.85 15.19 2.61
CA LEU A 305 8.30 15.97 1.50
C LEU A 305 6.79 16.19 1.69
N MET A 306 6.41 17.41 2.06
CA MET A 306 5.03 17.76 2.38
C MET A 306 4.54 19.00 1.64
N PHE A 307 3.54 18.81 0.79
CA PHE A 307 2.82 19.92 0.20
C PHE A 307 1.83 20.54 1.19
N SER A 308 1.65 21.85 1.13
CA SER A 308 0.59 22.53 1.87
C SER A 308 -0.80 22.07 1.39
N PRO A 309 -1.87 22.22 2.19
CA PRO A 309 -3.21 21.74 1.82
C PRO A 309 -3.74 22.27 0.49
N LYS A 310 -3.29 23.46 0.07
CA LYS A 310 -3.64 24.06 -1.23
C LYS A 310 -2.67 23.68 -2.37
N GLY A 311 -1.65 22.85 -2.12
CA GLY A 311 -0.63 22.43 -3.09
C GLY A 311 0.40 23.51 -3.47
N GLN A 312 0.27 24.72 -2.93
CA GLN A 312 1.08 25.86 -3.36
C GLN A 312 2.49 25.86 -2.81
N ARG A 313 2.70 25.27 -1.63
CA ARG A 313 3.99 25.28 -0.93
C ARG A 313 4.50 23.87 -0.69
N LEU A 314 5.81 23.69 -0.68
CA LEU A 314 6.46 22.43 -0.32
C LEU A 314 7.40 22.68 0.86
N ALA A 315 7.33 21.82 1.88
CA ALA A 315 8.28 21.77 2.97
C ALA A 315 8.99 20.41 3.01
N TYR A 316 10.24 20.39 3.46
CA TYR A 316 11.00 19.16 3.71
C TYR A 316 12.16 19.41 4.67
N ALA A 317 12.66 18.35 5.29
CA ALA A 317 13.87 18.42 6.11
C ALA A 317 15.11 18.14 5.24
N ALA A 318 16.14 18.94 5.41
CA ALA A 318 17.42 18.76 4.72
C ALA A 318 18.59 18.89 5.68
N GLN A 319 19.67 18.17 5.42
CA GLN A 319 20.90 18.27 6.19
C GLN A 319 22.01 18.93 5.36
N LYS A 320 22.72 19.88 5.96
CA LYS A 320 23.91 20.48 5.36
C LYS A 320 24.96 20.75 6.44
N ASP A 321 26.20 20.34 6.18
CA ASP A 321 27.33 20.47 7.09
C ASP A 321 27.01 19.87 8.48
N GLY A 322 26.33 18.72 8.46
CA GLY A 322 25.92 17.98 9.67
C GLY A 322 24.66 18.49 10.36
N LYS A 323 24.10 19.65 9.97
CA LYS A 323 22.95 20.26 10.66
C LYS A 323 21.67 20.14 9.85
N TRP A 324 20.56 19.84 10.53
CA TRP A 324 19.24 19.73 9.91
C TRP A 324 18.55 21.07 9.82
N MET A 325 17.77 21.30 8.77
CA MET A 325 17.00 22.52 8.58
C MET A 325 15.67 22.24 7.87
N LEU A 326 14.66 23.01 8.21
CA LEU A 326 13.40 23.03 7.47
C LEU A 326 13.60 23.88 6.22
N VAL A 327 13.37 23.30 5.05
CA VAL A 327 13.35 24.02 3.78
C VAL A 327 11.90 24.22 3.37
N VAL A 328 11.55 25.45 2.99
CA VAL A 328 10.20 25.76 2.48
C VAL A 328 10.33 26.47 1.13
N ASP A 329 9.71 25.91 0.09
CA ASP A 329 9.78 26.41 -1.28
C ASP A 329 11.23 26.61 -1.77
N GLY A 330 12.11 25.65 -1.43
CA GLY A 330 13.53 25.69 -1.76
C GLY A 330 14.36 26.69 -0.94
N LYS A 331 13.74 27.41 0.01
CA LYS A 331 14.43 28.37 0.87
C LYS A 331 14.75 27.73 2.22
N PRO A 332 16.03 27.53 2.56
CA PRO A 332 16.42 26.94 3.84
C PRO A 332 16.11 27.90 4.99
N GLY A 333 15.51 27.37 6.06
CA GLY A 333 15.27 28.08 7.31
C GLY A 333 16.44 28.00 8.29
N ARG A 334 16.15 28.15 9.58
CA ARG A 334 17.15 28.00 10.65
C ARG A 334 17.63 26.53 10.71
N SER A 335 18.92 26.35 11.00
CA SER A 335 19.51 25.04 11.28
C SER A 335 19.36 24.64 12.74
N PHE A 336 19.27 23.34 12.97
CA PHE A 336 19.13 22.67 14.25
C PHE A 336 20.23 21.61 14.36
N ASP A 337 20.75 21.43 15.58
CA ASP A 337 21.75 20.43 15.91
C ASP A 337 21.13 19.04 16.11
#